data_AF-A0A534KC31-F1
#
_entry.id   AF-A0A534KC31-F1
#
_cell.length_a   1.000
_cell.length_b   1.000
_cell.length_c   1.000
_cell.angle_alpha   90.00
_cell.angle_beta   90.00
_cell.angle_gamma   90.00
#
_symmetry.space_group_name_H-M   'P 1'
#
loop_
_entity.id
_entity.type
_entity.pdbx_description
1 polymer ?
#
loop_
_entity_poly.entity_id
_entity_poly.type
_entity_poly.pdbx_seq_one_letter_code
_entity_poly.pdbx_strand_id
1 'polypeptide(L)'
;MVEQKDDITEERRILKKAGVLDEKLLDKMDIYPGDRVRFRFYYPHSGFEEIIGHFVGFYTLYEGPEGGGDLNLVIRMVKDGRTTVVYKDRNYLEEFEVLEPNLEVRDQIKDLDARHGRHVGHEFG
;
A
#
# COMPACT_ATOMS: atom_id res chain seq x y z
N MET A 1 14.98 -26.71 13.27
CA MET A 1 15.67 -26.17 12.07
C MET A 1 15.25 -24.73 11.96
N VAL A 2 16.19 -23.80 12.09
CA VAL A 2 15.95 -22.36 12.09
C VAL A 2 15.96 -21.91 10.63
N GLU A 3 14.79 -21.55 10.10
CA GLU A 3 14.62 -21.06 8.74
C GLU A 3 15.22 -19.64 8.60
N GLN A 4 16.26 -19.52 7.77
CA GLN A 4 16.50 -18.48 6.73
C GLN A 4 15.84 -17.09 6.87
N LYS A 5 15.81 -16.48 8.05
CA LYS A 5 15.34 -15.10 8.22
C LYS A 5 16.36 -14.03 7.80
N ASP A 6 17.63 -14.39 7.62
CA ASP A 6 18.71 -13.43 7.33
C ASP A 6 18.79 -13.01 5.84
N ASP A 7 18.46 -13.90 4.89
CA ASP A 7 18.63 -13.62 3.44
C ASP A 7 17.69 -12.51 2.94
N ILE A 8 16.44 -12.48 3.40
CA ILE A 8 15.43 -11.48 2.99
C ILE A 8 15.91 -10.06 3.34
N THR A 9 16.63 -9.91 4.45
CA THR A 9 17.14 -8.62 4.90
C THR A 9 18.28 -8.14 4.01
N GLU A 10 19.16 -9.05 3.55
CA GLU A 10 20.27 -8.72 2.66
C GLU A 10 19.82 -8.42 1.23
N GLU A 11 18.95 -9.22 0.63
CA GLU A 11 18.43 -8.97 -0.73
C GLU A 11 17.66 -7.64 -0.79
N ARG A 12 16.79 -7.41 0.20
CA ARG A 12 16.06 -6.13 0.33
C ARG A 12 17.04 -4.98 0.50
N ARG A 13 18.12 -5.15 1.28
CA ARG A 13 19.17 -4.12 1.43
C ARG A 13 19.92 -3.85 0.12
N ILE A 14 20.20 -4.87 -0.68
CA ILE A 14 20.85 -4.73 -1.99
C ILE A 14 19.95 -3.95 -2.95
N LEU A 15 18.67 -4.30 -3.02
CA LEU A 15 17.70 -3.61 -3.88
C LEU A 15 17.43 -2.16 -3.42
N LYS A 16 17.38 -1.91 -2.10
CA LYS A 16 17.38 -0.55 -1.52
C LYS A 16 18.61 0.24 -1.97
N LYS A 17 19.79 -0.36 -1.85
CA LYS A 17 21.06 0.26 -2.26
C LYS A 17 21.10 0.54 -3.78
N ALA A 18 20.43 -0.28 -4.58
CA ALA A 18 20.31 -0.10 -6.02
C ALA A 18 19.24 0.94 -6.41
N GLY A 19 18.50 1.52 -5.46
CA GLY A 19 17.43 2.49 -5.72
C GLY A 19 16.18 1.88 -6.37
N VAL A 20 16.03 0.55 -6.28
CA VAL A 20 14.86 -0.18 -6.82
C VAL A 20 13.70 -0.20 -5.82
N LEU A 21 14.01 0.00 -4.53
CA LEU A 21 13.15 -0.21 -3.37
C LEU A 21 13.10 1.11 -2.57
N ASP A 22 11.96 1.80 -2.50
CA ASP A 22 11.84 3.11 -1.83
C ASP A 22 11.31 2.96 -0.39
N GLU A 23 12.17 3.28 0.59
CA GLU A 23 11.85 3.19 2.03
C GLU A 23 10.83 4.24 2.51
N LYS A 24 10.51 5.26 1.71
CA LYS A 24 9.64 6.39 2.09
C LYS A 24 8.38 6.49 1.24
N LEU A 25 8.10 5.49 0.41
CA LEU A 25 6.94 5.52 -0.46
C LEU A 25 5.64 5.60 0.36
N LEU A 26 5.59 4.89 1.49
CA LEU A 26 4.43 4.82 2.40
C LEU A 26 4.15 6.15 3.11
N ASP A 27 5.18 6.84 3.58
CA ASP A 27 5.06 8.16 4.22
C ASP A 27 4.65 9.26 3.23
N LYS A 28 4.73 8.98 1.93
CA LYS A 28 4.43 9.90 0.83
C LYS A 28 3.25 9.46 -0.03
N MET A 29 2.46 8.48 0.41
CA MET A 29 1.33 7.97 -0.38
C MET A 29 0.24 9.02 -0.56
N ASP A 30 0.20 9.68 -1.73
CA ASP A 30 -0.92 10.52 -2.17
C ASP A 30 -1.95 9.70 -2.96
N ILE A 31 -2.40 8.57 -2.38
CA ILE A 31 -3.49 7.77 -2.93
C ILE A 31 -4.74 7.91 -2.07
N TYR A 32 -5.89 8.03 -2.72
CA TYR A 32 -7.18 8.18 -2.08
C TYR A 32 -8.13 7.08 -2.52
N PRO A 33 -9.07 6.68 -1.64
CA PRO A 33 -10.13 5.76 -2.02
C PRO A 33 -10.80 6.17 -3.34
N GLY A 34 -10.92 5.20 -4.24
CA GLY A 34 -11.47 5.39 -5.58
C GLY A 34 -10.45 5.71 -6.65
N ASP A 35 -9.20 6.06 -6.33
CA ASP A 35 -8.16 6.23 -7.34
C ASP A 35 -7.88 4.91 -8.06
N ARG A 36 -7.69 4.96 -9.38
CA ARG A 36 -7.17 3.84 -10.15
C ARG A 36 -5.64 3.90 -10.11
N VAL A 37 -5.05 2.85 -9.55
CA VAL A 37 -3.63 2.79 -9.23
C VAL A 37 -3.03 1.52 -9.82
N ARG A 38 -1.84 1.64 -10.41
CA ARG A 38 -0.94 0.51 -10.68
C ARG A 38 -0.11 0.30 -9.42
N PHE A 39 -0.21 -0.87 -8.81
CA PHE A 39 0.58 -1.30 -7.67
C PHE A 39 1.60 -2.33 -8.13
N ARG A 40 2.82 -2.18 -7.66
CA ARG A 40 3.90 -3.15 -7.87
C ARG A 40 4.34 -3.68 -6.51
N PHE A 41 4.23 -4.98 -6.33
CA PHE A 41 4.62 -5.69 -5.12
C PHE A 41 5.87 -6.51 -5.41
N TYR A 42 6.73 -6.67 -4.41
CA TYR A 42 7.85 -7.60 -4.46
C TYR A 42 7.75 -8.62 -3.34
N TYR A 43 7.67 -9.89 -3.75
CA TYR A 43 7.69 -11.03 -2.86
C TYR A 43 9.03 -11.75 -3.03
N PRO A 44 9.83 -11.95 -1.95
CA PRO A 44 11.15 -12.56 -2.05
C PRO A 44 11.16 -13.90 -2.81
N HIS A 45 10.16 -14.75 -2.55
CA HIS A 45 10.07 -16.08 -3.16
C HIS A 45 9.35 -16.13 -4.51
N SER A 46 8.76 -15.03 -4.98
CA SER A 46 7.91 -15.03 -6.18
C SER A 46 8.20 -13.88 -7.15
N GLY A 47 9.10 -12.97 -6.79
CA GLY A 47 9.46 -11.81 -7.60
C GLY A 47 8.38 -10.72 -7.58
N PHE A 48 8.30 -9.98 -8.68
CA PHE A 48 7.37 -8.86 -8.80
C PHE A 48 5.97 -9.33 -9.21
N GLU A 49 4.96 -8.76 -8.55
CA GLU A 49 3.56 -8.84 -8.96
C GLU A 49 3.06 -7.43 -9.26
N GLU A 50 2.43 -7.23 -10.42
CA GLU A 50 1.76 -5.98 -10.76
C GLU A 50 0.25 -6.15 -10.71
N ILE A 51 -0.44 -5.20 -10.08
CA ILE A 51 -1.90 -5.16 -9.98
C ILE A 51 -2.37 -3.77 -10.39
N ILE A 52 -3.28 -3.70 -11.35
CA ILE A 52 -4.02 -2.48 -11.67
C ILE A 52 -5.43 -2.62 -11.08
N GLY A 53 -5.79 -1.68 -10.20
CA GLY A 53 -7.09 -1.70 -9.53
C GLY A 53 -7.42 -0.35 -8.90
N HIS A 54 -8.61 -0.27 -8.30
CA HIS A 54 -9.00 0.89 -7.52
C HIS A 54 -8.56 0.71 -6.07
N PHE A 55 -7.87 1.70 -5.51
CA PHE A 55 -7.59 1.74 -4.10
C PHE A 55 -8.90 1.94 -3.32
N VAL A 56 -9.13 1.15 -2.29
CA VAL A 56 -10.36 1.26 -1.46
C VAL A 56 -10.04 1.82 -0.08
N GLY A 57 -8.84 1.57 0.43
CA GLY A 57 -8.39 2.06 1.72
C GLY A 57 -7.40 1.10 2.38
N PHE A 58 -7.07 1.43 3.63
CA PHE A 58 -6.27 0.60 4.50
C PHE A 58 -7.18 -0.15 5.49
N TYR A 59 -6.83 -1.40 5.79
CA TYR A 59 -7.49 -2.17 6.84
C TYR A 59 -6.45 -2.76 7.79
N THR A 60 -6.59 -2.49 9.08
CA THR A 60 -5.81 -3.13 10.15
C THR A 60 -6.61 -4.31 10.68
N LEU A 61 -6.07 -5.53 10.52
CA LEU A 61 -6.55 -6.66 11.30
C LEU A 61 -6.03 -6.45 12.74
N TYR A 62 -6.95 -6.33 13.69
CA TYR A 62 -6.59 -6.14 15.09
C TYR A 62 -6.08 -7.47 15.66
N GLU A 63 -4.76 -7.65 15.70
CA GLU A 63 -4.13 -8.80 16.35
C GLU A 63 -3.82 -8.48 17.83
N GLY A 64 -4.79 -8.79 18.70
CA GLY A 64 -4.56 -9.05 20.13
C GLY A 64 -3.85 -7.97 20.98
N PRO A 65 -3.48 -8.29 22.23
CA PRO A 65 -2.88 -7.35 23.18
C PRO A 65 -1.47 -6.87 22.82
N GLU A 66 -0.80 -7.50 21.85
CA GLU A 66 0.58 -7.20 21.47
C GLU A 66 0.71 -6.16 20.35
N GLY A 67 -0.41 -5.65 19.81
CA GLY A 67 -0.42 -4.40 19.05
C GLY A 67 0.23 -4.44 17.67
N GLY A 68 0.40 -5.63 17.07
CA GLY A 68 0.98 -5.81 15.74
C GLY A 68 -0.08 -5.97 14.65
N GLY A 69 -0.87 -4.94 14.37
CA GLY A 69 -1.83 -5.01 13.25
C GLY A 69 -1.14 -4.77 11.91
N ASP A 70 -1.03 -5.79 11.05
CA ASP A 70 -0.58 -5.59 9.67
C ASP A 70 -1.58 -4.72 8.91
N LEU A 71 -1.08 -3.59 8.42
CA LEU A 71 -1.87 -2.60 7.68
C LEU A 71 -1.98 -3.07 6.23
N ASN A 72 -3.11 -3.67 5.88
CA ASN A 72 -3.35 -4.23 4.56
C ASN A 72 -3.96 -3.19 3.60
N LEU A 73 -3.50 -3.20 2.35
CA LEU A 73 -4.07 -2.47 1.23
C LEU A 73 -5.30 -3.22 0.72
N VAL A 74 -6.42 -2.53 0.61
CA VAL A 74 -7.64 -3.06 -0.02
C VAL A 74 -7.72 -2.54 -1.44
N ILE A 75 -7.67 -3.47 -2.40
CA ILE A 75 -7.66 -3.16 -3.83
C ILE A 75 -8.84 -3.84 -4.51
N ARG A 76 -9.69 -3.06 -5.16
CA ARG A 76 -10.78 -3.56 -6.01
C ARG A 76 -10.29 -3.64 -7.45
N MET A 77 -10.25 -4.83 -8.02
CA MET A 77 -9.83 -5.06 -9.41
C MET A 77 -10.88 -5.87 -10.18
N VAL A 78 -10.74 -5.91 -11.50
CA VAL A 78 -11.49 -6.85 -12.34
C VAL A 78 -10.54 -7.95 -12.77
N LYS A 79 -10.84 -9.19 -12.37
CA LYS A 79 -10.08 -10.39 -12.74
C LYS A 79 -11.04 -11.34 -13.44
N ASP A 80 -10.68 -11.78 -14.65
CA ASP A 80 -11.49 -12.70 -15.46
C ASP A 80 -12.95 -12.25 -15.64
N GLY A 81 -13.14 -10.94 -15.86
CA GLY A 81 -14.48 -10.33 -16.03
C GLY A 81 -15.29 -10.18 -14.75
N ARG A 82 -14.74 -10.55 -13.59
CA ARG A 82 -15.41 -10.46 -12.29
C ARG A 82 -14.78 -9.38 -11.42
N THR A 83 -15.61 -8.61 -10.73
CA THR A 83 -15.14 -7.69 -9.69
C THR A 83 -14.64 -8.52 -8.50
N THR A 84 -13.39 -8.29 -8.12
CA THR A 84 -12.71 -8.99 -7.02
C THR A 84 -12.06 -7.96 -6.11
N VAL A 85 -12.15 -8.17 -4.80
CA VAL A 85 -11.40 -7.39 -3.81
C VAL A 85 -10.24 -8.26 -3.33
N VAL A 86 -9.04 -7.72 -3.40
CA VAL A 86 -7.83 -8.36 -2.89
C VAL A 86 -7.26 -7.54 -1.75
N TYR A 87 -6.74 -8.25 -0.75
CA TYR A 87 -6.02 -7.69 0.37
C TYR A 87 -4.55 -7.99 0.14
N LYS A 88 -3.72 -6.94 0.20
CA LYS A 88 -2.28 -7.05 0.00
C LYS A 88 -1.57 -6.43 1.19
N ASP A 89 -0.64 -7.17 1.77
CA ASP A 89 0.19 -6.62 2.84
C ASP A 89 1.04 -5.49 2.26
N ARG A 90 0.90 -4.33 2.89
CA ARG A 90 1.61 -3.09 2.56
C ARG A 90 3.12 -3.26 2.63
N ASN A 91 3.64 -4.17 3.46
CA ASN A 91 5.07 -4.37 3.64
C ASN A 91 5.79 -4.85 2.37
N TYR A 92 5.03 -5.40 1.41
CA TYR A 92 5.52 -5.84 0.11
C TYR A 92 5.27 -4.82 -1.01
N LEU A 93 4.64 -3.67 -0.74
CA LEU A 93 4.43 -2.64 -1.74
C LEU A 93 5.76 -1.95 -2.05
N GLU A 94 6.13 -1.96 -3.32
CA GLU A 94 7.39 -1.40 -3.80
C GLU A 94 7.22 -0.09 -4.55
N GLU A 95 6.22 -0.03 -5.40
CA GLU A 95 5.93 1.14 -6.23
C GLU A 95 4.42 1.24 -6.42
N PHE A 96 3.91 2.45 -6.52
CA PHE A 96 2.58 2.69 -7.02
C PHE A 96 2.57 3.89 -7.95
N GLU A 97 1.66 3.87 -8.92
CA GLU A 97 1.43 4.95 -9.87
C GLU A 97 -0.07 5.21 -9.94
N VAL A 98 -0.52 6.43 -9.60
CA VAL A 98 -1.90 6.85 -9.79
C VAL A 98 -2.13 7.07 -11.27
N LEU A 99 -2.87 6.15 -11.90
CA LEU A 99 -3.20 6.24 -13.32
C LEU A 99 -4.36 7.21 -13.55
N GLU A 100 -5.40 7.12 -12.72
CA GLU A 100 -6.57 7.99 -12.80
C GLU A 100 -7.00 8.39 -11.38
N PRO A 101 -6.84 9.66 -10.98
CA PRO A 101 -7.28 10.13 -9.68
C PRO A 101 -8.81 10.30 -9.64
N ASN A 102 -9.42 9.93 -8.52
CA ASN A 102 -10.83 10.20 -8.26
C ASN A 102 -11.00 11.54 -7.53
N LEU A 103 -10.95 12.63 -8.30
CA LEU A 103 -10.99 13.99 -7.74
C LEU A 103 -12.26 14.26 -6.93
N GLU A 104 -13.41 13.73 -7.36
CA GLU A 104 -14.69 13.91 -6.67
C GLU A 104 -14.67 13.30 -5.26
N VAL A 105 -14.12 12.09 -5.12
CA VAL A 105 -14.00 11.42 -3.83
C VAL A 105 -12.86 12.02 -3.00
N ARG A 106 -11.74 12.40 -3.62
CA ARG A 106 -10.61 13.09 -2.96
C ARG A 106 -11.08 14.34 -2.22
N ASP A 107 -11.87 15.19 -2.86
CA ASP A 107 -12.38 16.43 -2.26
C ASP A 107 -13.32 16.14 -1.09
N GLN A 108 -14.24 15.18 -1.25
CA GLN A 108 -15.15 14.77 -0.16
C GLN A 108 -14.42 14.18 1.05
N ILE A 109 -13.34 13.41 0.83
CA ILE A 109 -12.51 12.84 1.90
C ILE A 109 -11.74 13.93 2.63
N LYS A 110 -11.12 14.87 1.91
CA LYS A 110 -10.43 16.02 2.52
C LYS A 110 -11.37 16.82 3.41
N ASP A 111 -12.60 17.07 2.94
CA ASP A 111 -13.64 17.74 3.72
C ASP A 111 -14.08 16.92 4.94
N LEU A 112 -14.14 15.59 4.82
CA LEU A 112 -14.48 14.69 5.93
C LEU A 112 -13.39 14.70 7.01
N ASP A 113 -12.12 14.60 6.61
CA ASP A 113 -10.95 14.61 7.49
C ASP A 113 -10.82 15.95 8.23
N ALA A 114 -11.02 17.07 7.54
CA ALA A 114 -11.08 18.40 8.14
C ALA A 114 -12.22 18.54 9.17
N ARG A 115 -13.41 17.99 8.88
CA ARG A 115 -14.56 18.01 9.79
C ARG A 115 -14.38 17.13 11.03
N HIS A 116 -13.64 16.04 10.92
CA HIS A 116 -13.38 15.11 12.02
C HIS A 116 -12.09 15.40 12.79
N GLY A 117 -11.37 16.48 12.47
CA GLY A 117 -10.09 16.83 13.11
C GLY A 117 -8.99 15.79 12.89
N ARG A 118 -9.18 14.90 11.91
CA ARG A 118 -8.18 13.92 11.49
C ARG A 118 -7.37 14.59 10.39
N HIS A 119 -6.32 15.31 10.77
CA HIS A 119 -5.37 15.84 9.80
C HIS A 119 -4.65 14.67 9.11
N VAL A 120 -5.18 14.19 7.98
CA VAL A 120 -4.44 13.31 7.09
C VAL A 120 -3.41 14.19 6.37
N GLY A 121 -2.21 14.26 6.98
CA GLY A 121 -0.92 14.55 6.37
C GLY A 121 -0.74 15.93 5.73
N HIS A 122 -0.31 16.93 6.51
CA HIS A 122 0.50 18.04 5.99
C HIS A 122 1.22 18.82 7.11
N GLU A 123 1.94 18.14 8.02
CA GLU A 123 2.97 18.83 8.81
C GLU A 123 4.31 18.68 8.09
N PHE A 124 4.58 19.62 7.20
CA PHE A 124 5.96 19.97 6.82
C PHE A 124 6.61 20.62 8.04
N GLY A 125 7.54 19.91 8.67
CA GLY A 125 8.52 20.40 9.63
C GLY A 125 9.87 19.78 9.32
#